data_AF-A0A834C1Y8-F1
#
_entry.id   AF-A0A834C1Y8-F1
#
_cell.length_a   1.000
_cell.length_b   1.000
_cell.length_c   1.000
_cell.angle_alpha   90.00
_cell.angle_beta   90.00
_cell.angle_gamma   90.00
#
_symmetry.space_group_name_H-M   'P 1'
#
loop_
_entity.id
_entity.type
_entity.pdbx_description
1 polymer ?
#
loop_
_entity_poly.entity_id
_entity_poly.type
_entity_poly.pdbx_seq_one_letter_code
_entity_poly.pdbx_strand_id
1 'polypeptide(L)'
;MSEKPPNSASLILNEDAEKLPLPNRGDLRRCLRRAMEKRASSVKERVSSFSRSSLKGFFRRNLFVLFTVAAVALGVILGFSLRPHNLSMREIRYFAFPGELLMRMLQMLVLPLIVSSLVTGISSLDSKASGKMGALAVAYYMVTTLVAVFIGIVIVMIIRPGKGSRDSPINKSGNIEPVQAADAFLDLIRNMFPPNLVEACFKQYKTVYIRRLFTPET
;
A
#
# COMPACT_ATOMS: atom_id res chain seq x y z
N MET A 1 -62.44 6.88 23.16
CA MET A 1 -63.88 6.90 22.81
C MET A 1 -64.00 7.16 21.33
N SER A 2 -64.38 6.14 20.55
CA SER A 2 -65.77 5.89 20.08
C SER A 2 -66.01 6.64 18.77
N GLU A 3 -66.09 5.93 17.64
CA GLU A 3 -67.32 5.31 17.09
C GLU A 3 -68.32 6.39 16.64
N LYS A 4 -69.01 6.39 15.49
CA LYS A 4 -69.12 5.61 14.25
C LYS A 4 -70.20 6.41 13.41
N PRO A 5 -70.99 5.81 12.48
CA PRO A 5 -71.10 6.00 11.01
C PRO A 5 -72.30 6.92 10.58
N PRO A 6 -72.93 6.85 9.36
CA PRO A 6 -73.63 5.71 8.72
C PRO A 6 -73.27 5.52 7.21
N ASN A 7 -73.19 4.33 6.63
CA ASN A 7 -74.23 3.35 6.27
C ASN A 7 -75.38 3.90 5.40
N SER A 8 -75.43 3.42 4.15
CA SER A 8 -76.58 2.80 3.46
C SER A 8 -76.47 3.13 1.97
N ALA A 9 -76.08 2.19 1.12
CA ALA A 9 -76.94 1.11 0.65
C ALA A 9 -78.22 1.67 0.00
N SER A 10 -78.09 2.12 -1.25
CA SER A 10 -79.19 2.19 -2.19
C SER A 10 -78.60 2.35 -3.58
N LEU A 11 -78.45 1.22 -4.28
CA LEU A 11 -78.75 1.05 -5.71
C LEU A 11 -78.07 -0.22 -6.21
N ILE A 12 -78.61 -1.33 -5.73
CA ILE A 12 -78.77 -2.50 -6.59
C ILE A 12 -80.07 -2.24 -7.35
N LEU A 13 -79.99 -2.03 -8.67
CA LEU A 13 -80.71 -2.86 -9.63
C LEU A 13 -80.38 -2.47 -11.09
N ASN A 14 -80.33 -3.53 -11.89
CA ASN A 14 -80.26 -3.68 -13.34
C ASN A 14 -78.88 -3.59 -14.00
N GLU A 15 -78.35 -4.72 -14.52
CA GLU A 15 -78.73 -5.40 -15.78
C GLU A 15 -78.41 -4.48 -16.97
N ASP A 16 -77.56 -4.78 -17.94
CA ASP A 16 -76.96 -6.03 -18.39
C ASP A 16 -75.72 -5.70 -19.23
N ALA A 17 -74.79 -6.66 -19.28
CA ALA A 17 -73.97 -6.96 -20.44
C ALA A 17 -73.40 -5.80 -21.29
N GLU A 18 -72.27 -5.24 -20.86
CA GLU A 18 -71.21 -4.96 -21.84
C GLU A 18 -69.92 -5.64 -21.37
N LYS A 19 -69.73 -6.84 -21.91
CA LYS A 19 -68.57 -7.69 -21.75
C LYS A 19 -67.39 -7.01 -22.45
N LEU A 20 -66.79 -6.00 -21.80
CA LEU A 20 -65.46 -5.52 -22.18
C LEU A 20 -64.56 -6.75 -22.19
N PRO A 21 -63.96 -7.14 -23.33
CA PRO A 21 -63.11 -8.31 -23.37
C PRO A 21 -61.92 -7.98 -22.49
N LEU A 22 -61.90 -8.56 -21.28
CA LEU A 22 -60.75 -8.51 -20.40
C LEU A 22 -59.55 -8.90 -21.26
N PRO A 23 -58.59 -7.99 -21.51
CA PRO A 23 -57.47 -8.29 -22.37
C PRO A 23 -56.82 -9.54 -21.79
N ASN A 24 -56.68 -10.55 -22.64
CA ASN A 24 -56.21 -11.86 -22.24
C ASN A 24 -55.01 -11.67 -21.30
N ARG A 25 -55.02 -12.32 -20.12
CA ARG A 25 -54.04 -12.09 -19.04
C ARG A 25 -52.59 -12.23 -19.55
N GLY A 26 -52.40 -12.94 -20.66
CA GLY A 26 -51.16 -13.02 -21.43
C GLY A 26 -50.73 -11.73 -22.14
N ASP A 27 -51.65 -10.96 -22.74
CA ASP A 27 -51.33 -9.75 -23.51
C ASP A 27 -51.00 -8.55 -22.62
N LEU A 28 -51.68 -8.42 -21.48
CA LEU A 28 -51.33 -7.41 -20.47
C LEU A 28 -49.93 -7.67 -19.90
N ARG A 29 -49.60 -8.93 -19.61
CA ARG A 29 -48.25 -9.34 -19.18
C ARG A 29 -47.19 -9.06 -20.25
N ARG A 30 -47.51 -9.27 -21.53
CA ARG A 30 -46.61 -8.96 -22.66
C ARG A 30 -46.37 -7.46 -22.80
N CYS A 31 -47.41 -6.63 -22.64
CA CYS A 31 -47.28 -5.18 -22.73
C CYS A 31 -46.49 -4.59 -21.54
N LEU A 32 -46.78 -5.02 -20.32
CA LEU A 32 -46.05 -4.61 -19.11
C LEU A 32 -44.56 -5.00 -19.16
N ARG A 33 -44.26 -6.20 -19.68
CA ARG A 33 -42.87 -6.66 -19.84
C ARG A 33 -42.10 -5.76 -20.82
N ARG A 34 -42.70 -5.41 -21.96
CA ARG A 34 -42.11 -4.49 -22.96
C ARG A 34 -41.94 -3.08 -22.41
N ALA A 35 -42.88 -2.59 -21.60
CA ALA A 35 -42.78 -1.27 -20.96
C ALA A 35 -41.69 -1.23 -19.89
N MET A 36 -41.54 -2.30 -19.09
CA MET A 36 -40.45 -2.43 -18.13
C MET A 36 -39.09 -2.60 -18.80
N GLU A 37 -38.99 -3.36 -19.89
CA GLU A 37 -37.75 -3.51 -20.65
C GLU A 37 -37.28 -2.18 -21.26
N LYS A 38 -38.19 -1.39 -21.83
CA LYS A 38 -37.85 -0.04 -22.35
C LYS A 38 -37.40 0.92 -21.24
N ARG A 39 -37.98 0.83 -20.04
CA ARG A 39 -37.53 1.63 -18.89
C ARG A 39 -36.21 1.12 -18.33
N ALA A 40 -35.98 -0.19 -18.30
CA ALA A 40 -34.73 -0.80 -17.86
C ALA A 40 -33.57 -0.44 -18.80
N SER A 41 -33.78 -0.44 -20.12
CA SER A 41 -32.76 -0.04 -21.09
C SER A 41 -32.42 1.45 -20.98
N SER A 42 -33.43 2.34 -20.87
CA SER A 42 -33.19 3.78 -20.69
C SER A 42 -32.51 4.13 -19.36
N VAL A 43 -32.79 3.40 -18.28
CA VAL A 43 -32.10 3.60 -16.98
C VAL A 43 -30.66 3.09 -17.06
N LYS A 44 -30.43 1.91 -17.66
CA LYS A 44 -29.09 1.34 -17.83
C LYS A 44 -28.18 2.25 -18.66
N GLU A 45 -28.70 2.81 -19.75
CA GLU A 45 -27.94 3.75 -20.60
C GLU A 45 -27.60 5.04 -19.84
N ARG A 46 -28.56 5.63 -19.13
CA ARG A 46 -28.38 6.90 -18.40
C ARG A 46 -27.46 6.76 -17.19
N VAL A 47 -27.47 5.60 -16.53
CA VAL A 47 -26.52 5.26 -15.46
C VAL A 47 -25.10 5.04 -16.02
N SER A 48 -24.97 4.39 -17.18
CA SER A 48 -23.65 4.14 -17.79
C SER A 48 -22.98 5.40 -18.33
N SER A 49 -23.74 6.36 -18.85
CA SER A 49 -23.20 7.60 -19.43
C SER A 49 -22.75 8.59 -18.34
N PHE A 50 -23.53 8.72 -17.24
CA PHE A 50 -23.16 9.52 -16.08
C PHE A 50 -21.99 8.88 -15.30
N SER A 51 -21.97 7.55 -15.24
CA SER A 51 -20.88 6.79 -14.63
C SER A 51 -19.59 7.00 -15.42
N ARG A 52 -19.58 6.90 -16.76
CA ARG A 52 -18.34 7.05 -17.56
C ARG A 52 -17.73 8.45 -17.50
N SER A 53 -18.51 9.52 -17.50
CA SER A 53 -17.98 10.90 -17.42
C SER A 53 -17.41 11.19 -16.02
N SER A 54 -18.14 10.79 -14.97
CA SER A 54 -17.68 10.89 -13.58
C SER A 54 -16.50 9.96 -13.27
N LEU A 55 -16.49 8.72 -13.78
CA LEU A 55 -15.36 7.79 -13.66
C LEU A 55 -14.14 8.33 -14.37
N LYS A 56 -14.28 8.86 -15.59
CA LYS A 56 -13.14 9.38 -16.35
C LYS A 56 -12.53 10.60 -15.66
N GLY A 57 -13.36 11.45 -15.04
CA GLY A 57 -12.90 12.56 -14.21
C GLY A 57 -12.25 12.13 -12.90
N PHE A 58 -12.76 11.08 -12.24
CA PHE A 58 -12.15 10.50 -11.04
C PHE A 58 -10.84 9.76 -11.35
N PHE A 59 -10.81 9.00 -12.44
CA PHE A 59 -9.65 8.22 -12.89
C PHE A 59 -8.50 9.13 -13.32
N ARG A 60 -8.79 10.26 -13.98
CA ARG A 60 -7.75 11.26 -14.28
C ARG A 60 -7.18 11.93 -13.04
N ARG A 61 -8.01 12.17 -12.02
CA ARG A 61 -7.56 12.78 -10.75
C ARG A 61 -6.69 11.83 -9.92
N ASN A 62 -7.02 10.54 -9.90
CA ASN A 62 -6.35 9.53 -9.09
C ASN A 62 -5.45 8.58 -9.90
N LEU A 63 -5.08 8.99 -11.12
CA LEU A 63 -4.43 8.12 -12.10
C LEU A 63 -3.14 7.50 -11.56
N PHE A 64 -2.31 8.30 -10.89
CA PHE A 64 -1.04 7.85 -10.34
C PHE A 64 -1.23 6.79 -9.24
N VAL A 65 -2.13 7.02 -8.29
CA VAL A 65 -2.43 6.08 -7.20
C VAL A 65 -3.00 4.77 -7.74
N LEU A 66 -3.91 4.86 -8.72
CA LEU A 66 -4.47 3.67 -9.36
C LEU A 66 -3.40 2.87 -10.12
N PHE A 67 -2.46 3.56 -10.78
CA PHE A 67 -1.35 2.89 -11.44
C PHE A 67 -0.41 2.18 -10.46
N THR A 68 -0.07 2.79 -9.31
CA THR A 68 0.83 2.14 -8.34
C THR A 68 0.18 0.92 -7.69
N VAL A 69 -1.10 1.01 -7.33
CA VAL A 69 -1.85 -0.13 -6.77
C VAL A 69 -1.99 -1.25 -7.81
N ALA A 70 -2.33 -0.90 -9.06
CA ALA A 70 -2.41 -1.88 -10.15
C ALA A 70 -1.05 -2.53 -10.43
N ALA A 71 0.04 -1.77 -10.42
CA ALA A 71 1.40 -2.28 -10.62
C ALA A 71 1.81 -3.27 -9.51
N VAL A 72 1.47 -3.00 -8.25
CA VAL A 72 1.71 -3.94 -7.14
C VAL A 72 0.90 -5.23 -7.33
N ALA A 73 -0.39 -5.12 -7.65
CA ALA A 73 -1.24 -6.29 -7.89
C ALA A 73 -0.72 -7.15 -9.05
N LEU A 74 -0.38 -6.52 -10.19
CA LEU A 74 0.21 -7.19 -11.35
C LEU A 74 1.58 -7.80 -11.01
N GLY A 75 2.42 -7.11 -10.24
CA GLY A 75 3.72 -7.62 -9.81
C GLY A 75 3.61 -8.87 -8.96
N VAL A 76 2.64 -8.91 -8.03
CA VAL A 76 2.36 -10.11 -7.22
C VAL A 76 1.85 -11.25 -8.10
N ILE A 77 0.88 -11.00 -8.99
CA ILE A 77 0.32 -12.02 -9.90
C ILE A 77 1.42 -12.60 -10.80
N LEU A 78 2.22 -11.74 -11.42
CA LEU A 78 3.34 -12.16 -12.27
C LEU A 78 4.38 -12.93 -11.46
N GLY A 79 4.76 -12.46 -10.27
CA GLY A 79 5.72 -13.12 -9.41
C GLY A 79 5.30 -14.55 -9.01
N PHE A 80 4.03 -14.74 -8.64
CA PHE A 80 3.49 -16.07 -8.36
C PHE A 80 3.36 -16.93 -9.62
N SER A 81 3.00 -16.35 -10.76
CA SER A 81 2.88 -17.06 -12.03
C SER A 81 4.23 -17.51 -12.59
N LEU A 82 5.32 -16.76 -12.35
CA LEU A 82 6.68 -17.07 -12.81
C LEU A 82 7.41 -18.05 -11.88
N ARG A 83 6.99 -18.15 -10.60
CA ARG A 83 7.57 -19.05 -9.59
C ARG A 83 7.64 -20.53 -10.00
N PRO A 84 6.61 -21.17 -10.61
CA PRO A 84 6.66 -22.58 -11.00
C PRO A 84 7.53 -22.86 -12.23
N HIS A 85 7.91 -21.84 -13.01
CA HIS A 85 8.59 -22.03 -14.29
C HIS A 85 10.11 -22.32 -14.21
N ASN A 86 10.69 -22.49 -13.01
CA ASN A 86 12.11 -22.83 -12.78
C ASN A 86 13.10 -22.03 -13.65
N LEU A 87 12.90 -20.70 -13.72
CA LEU A 87 13.74 -19.80 -14.51
C LEU A 87 15.19 -19.79 -14.04
N SER A 88 16.12 -19.65 -14.97
CA SER A 88 17.54 -19.49 -14.68
C SER A 88 17.82 -18.18 -13.97
N MET A 89 18.86 -18.14 -13.12
CA MET A 89 19.30 -16.94 -12.39
C MET A 89 19.64 -15.73 -13.29
N ARG A 90 19.91 -15.96 -14.57
CA ARG A 90 20.12 -14.89 -15.56
C ARG A 90 18.80 -14.28 -16.03
N GLU A 91 17.81 -15.11 -16.29
CA GLU A 91 16.48 -14.69 -16.75
C GLU A 91 15.74 -13.89 -15.67
N ILE A 92 15.87 -14.32 -14.41
CA ILE A 92 15.32 -13.58 -13.26
C ILE A 92 15.94 -12.17 -13.18
N ARG A 93 17.25 -12.05 -13.42
CA ARG A 93 17.93 -10.74 -13.44
C ARG A 93 17.45 -9.85 -14.57
N TYR A 94 17.26 -10.40 -15.77
CA TYR A 94 16.71 -9.62 -16.90
C TYR A 94 15.27 -9.18 -16.64
N PHE A 95 14.45 -10.03 -16.03
CA PHE A 95 13.08 -9.67 -15.66
C PHE A 95 13.02 -8.59 -14.56
N ALA A 96 13.94 -8.64 -13.58
CA ALA A 96 14.03 -7.66 -12.49
C ALA A 96 14.72 -6.34 -12.88
N PHE A 97 15.38 -6.28 -14.04
CA PHE A 97 16.13 -5.14 -14.54
C PHE A 97 15.38 -3.78 -14.50
N PRO A 98 14.11 -3.65 -14.95
CA PRO A 98 13.39 -2.38 -14.86
C PRO A 98 13.19 -1.91 -13.40
N GLY A 99 13.03 -2.85 -12.46
CA GLY A 99 12.97 -2.52 -11.02
C GLY A 99 14.33 -2.07 -10.48
N GLU A 100 15.42 -2.67 -10.94
CA GLU A 100 16.77 -2.24 -10.60
C GLU A 100 17.06 -0.81 -11.11
N LEU A 101 16.67 -0.51 -12.36
CA LEU A 101 16.80 0.85 -12.92
C LEU A 101 16.02 1.88 -12.10
N LEU A 102 14.78 1.55 -11.69
CA LEU A 102 13.98 2.43 -10.83
C LEU A 102 14.71 2.71 -9.51
N MET A 103 15.26 1.69 -8.86
CA MET A 103 16.00 1.86 -7.60
C MET A 103 17.23 2.74 -7.77
N ARG A 104 17.99 2.57 -8.87
CA ARG A 104 19.14 3.43 -9.19
C ARG A 104 18.74 4.88 -9.41
N MET A 105 17.65 5.14 -10.12
CA MET A 105 17.13 6.49 -10.35
C MET A 105 16.70 7.17 -9.04
N LEU A 106 15.99 6.45 -8.17
CA LEU A 106 15.58 6.99 -6.87
C LEU A 106 16.78 7.30 -5.98
N GLN A 107 17.75 6.38 -5.88
CA GLN A 107 18.95 6.56 -5.06
C GLN A 107 19.80 7.77 -5.51
N MET A 108 19.89 8.03 -6.82
CA MET A 108 20.60 9.20 -7.36
C MET A 108 19.98 10.52 -6.90
N LEU A 109 18.65 10.57 -6.73
CA LEU A 109 17.93 11.77 -6.31
C LEU A 109 17.98 12.00 -4.79
N VAL A 110 18.12 10.94 -4.00
CA VAL A 110 18.08 11.02 -2.52
C VAL A 110 19.15 11.98 -1.98
N LEU A 111 20.40 11.86 -2.46
CA LEU A 111 21.52 12.64 -1.95
C LEU A 111 21.33 14.16 -2.12
N PRO A 112 21.11 14.70 -3.33
CA PRO A 112 20.92 16.14 -3.51
C PRO A 112 19.63 16.65 -2.84
N LEU A 113 18.55 15.85 -2.82
CA LEU A 113 17.29 16.26 -2.20
C LEU A 113 17.40 16.38 -0.68
N ILE A 114 18.08 15.45 -0.01
CA ILE A 114 18.25 15.52 1.46
C ILE A 114 19.11 16.72 1.84
N VAL A 115 20.25 16.92 1.18
CA VAL A 115 21.16 18.03 1.53
C VAL A 115 20.49 19.38 1.29
N SER A 116 19.89 19.60 0.12
CA SER A 116 19.22 20.86 -0.20
C SER A 116 18.02 21.13 0.72
N SER A 117 17.16 20.14 0.96
CA SER A 117 15.99 20.31 1.83
C SER A 117 16.35 20.58 3.29
N LEU A 118 17.40 19.95 3.83
CA LEU A 118 17.89 20.22 5.17
C LEU A 118 18.47 21.63 5.29
N VAL A 119 19.30 22.04 4.33
CA VAL A 119 19.92 23.39 4.35
C VAL A 119 18.84 24.47 4.27
N THR A 120 17.92 24.39 3.31
CA THR A 120 16.82 25.36 3.17
C THR A 120 15.86 25.31 4.36
N GLY A 121 15.58 24.12 4.90
CA GLY A 121 14.71 23.95 6.06
C GLY A 121 15.27 24.67 7.30
N ILE A 122 16.55 24.45 7.60
CA ILE A 122 17.21 25.08 8.75
C ILE A 122 17.46 26.56 8.52
N SER A 123 17.80 26.99 7.30
CA SER A 123 18.06 28.42 7.02
C SER A 123 16.81 29.30 7.11
N SER A 124 15.61 28.71 7.01
CA SER A 124 14.33 29.45 7.10
C SER A 124 13.86 29.73 8.52
N LEU A 125 14.52 29.17 9.54
CA LEU A 125 14.09 29.23 10.94
C LEU A 125 15.11 29.95 11.83
N ASP A 126 14.64 30.78 12.76
CA ASP A 126 15.49 31.39 13.78
C ASP A 126 16.14 30.34 14.69
N SER A 127 17.36 30.59 15.18
CA SER A 127 18.12 29.63 16.01
C SER A 127 17.34 29.15 17.25
N LYS A 128 16.56 30.04 17.90
CA LYS A 128 15.72 29.68 19.06
C LYS A 128 14.51 28.83 18.67
N ALA A 129 13.91 29.12 17.52
CA ALA A 129 12.76 28.36 17.03
C ALA A 129 13.18 26.97 16.53
N SER A 130 14.28 26.88 15.78
CA SER A 130 14.88 25.64 15.28
C SER A 130 15.23 24.68 16.42
N GLY A 131 15.86 25.18 17.49
CA GLY A 131 16.18 24.37 18.66
C GLY A 131 14.96 23.79 19.37
N LYS A 132 13.90 24.59 19.57
CA LYS A 132 12.64 24.12 20.21
C LYS A 132 11.90 23.10 19.35
N MET A 133 11.82 23.34 18.04
CA MET A 133 11.19 22.40 17.11
C MET A 133 11.99 21.10 16.99
N GLY A 134 13.32 21.18 16.93
CA GLY A 134 14.19 20.01 16.92
C GLY A 134 14.09 19.18 18.20
N ALA A 135 14.13 19.81 19.37
CA ALA A 135 13.97 19.11 20.65
C ALA A 135 12.61 18.39 20.76
N LEU A 136 11.52 19.05 20.33
CA LEU A 136 10.19 18.45 20.29
C LEU A 136 10.14 17.26 19.33
N ALA A 137 10.75 17.37 18.14
CA ALA A 137 10.82 16.30 17.16
C ALA A 137 11.62 15.08 17.68
N VAL A 138 12.78 15.33 18.32
CA VAL A 138 13.60 14.26 18.92
C VAL A 138 12.85 13.56 20.05
N ALA A 139 12.20 14.32 20.95
CA ALA A 139 11.40 13.74 22.02
C ALA A 139 10.23 12.91 21.47
N TYR A 140 9.53 13.42 20.45
CA TYR A 140 8.46 12.70 19.76
C TYR A 140 8.96 11.39 19.14
N TYR A 141 10.08 11.39 18.41
CA TYR A 141 10.65 10.18 17.83
C TYR A 141 11.13 9.20 18.88
N MET A 142 11.73 9.65 19.98
CA MET A 142 12.18 8.78 21.05
C MET A 142 11.00 8.05 21.71
N VAL A 143 9.94 8.78 22.09
CA VAL A 143 8.76 8.20 22.74
C VAL A 143 8.04 7.23 21.80
N THR A 144 7.78 7.63 20.56
CA THR A 144 7.05 6.79 19.59
C THR A 144 7.86 5.54 19.21
N THR A 145 9.18 5.64 19.08
CA THR A 145 10.04 4.49 18.79
C THR A 145 10.04 3.50 19.96
N LEU A 146 10.14 3.98 21.20
CA LEU A 146 10.08 3.11 22.39
C LEU A 146 8.74 2.36 22.47
N VAL A 147 7.63 3.06 22.23
CA VAL A 147 6.29 2.45 22.20
C VAL A 147 6.18 1.42 21.07
N ALA A 148 6.65 1.74 19.86
CA ALA A 148 6.63 0.83 18.72
C ALA A 148 7.49 -0.42 18.95
N VAL A 149 8.70 -0.26 19.51
CA VAL A 149 9.59 -1.38 19.87
C VAL A 149 8.95 -2.26 20.94
N PHE A 150 8.36 -1.67 21.98
CA PHE A 150 7.67 -2.42 23.02
C PHE A 150 6.53 -3.27 22.45
N ILE A 151 5.65 -2.67 21.66
CA ILE A 151 4.54 -3.36 21.00
C ILE A 151 5.09 -4.46 20.07
N GLY A 152 6.12 -4.16 19.27
CA GLY A 152 6.76 -5.13 18.37
C GLY A 152 7.32 -6.35 19.10
N ILE A 153 8.00 -6.13 20.23
CA ILE A 153 8.52 -7.21 21.08
C ILE A 153 7.38 -8.05 21.66
N VAL A 154 6.33 -7.42 22.18
CA VAL A 154 5.17 -8.14 22.73
C VAL A 154 4.51 -9.00 21.65
N ILE A 155 4.23 -8.44 20.47
CA ILE A 155 3.59 -9.17 19.36
C ILE A 155 4.47 -10.32 18.87
N VAL A 156 5.77 -10.11 18.68
CA VAL A 156 6.67 -11.19 18.19
C VAL A 156 6.84 -12.29 19.24
N MET A 157 6.83 -11.96 20.54
CA MET A 157 6.90 -12.97 21.61
C MET A 157 5.62 -13.79 21.75
N ILE A 158 4.45 -13.22 21.38
CA ILE A 158 3.16 -13.93 21.38
C ILE A 158 3.05 -14.82 20.14
N ILE A 159 3.22 -14.25 18.94
CA ILE A 159 3.02 -14.97 17.67
C ILE A 159 4.18 -15.96 17.43
N ARG A 160 5.40 -15.61 17.83
CA ARG A 160 6.65 -16.37 17.63
C ARG A 160 6.79 -16.90 16.20
N PRO A 161 6.83 -16.00 15.20
CA PRO A 161 6.96 -16.40 13.80
C PRO A 161 8.26 -17.20 13.61
N GLY A 162 8.23 -18.22 12.74
CA GLY A 162 9.43 -19.00 12.36
C GLY A 162 9.66 -20.31 13.12
N LYS A 163 8.85 -20.64 14.14
CA LYS A 163 8.97 -21.92 14.88
C LYS A 163 8.78 -23.19 14.03
N GLY A 164 8.20 -23.09 12.84
CA GLY A 164 7.95 -24.21 11.92
C GLY A 164 8.96 -24.37 10.77
N SER A 165 10.00 -23.54 10.67
CA SER A 165 10.87 -23.48 9.48
C SER A 165 12.20 -24.24 9.63
N ARG A 166 12.22 -25.35 10.39
CA ARG A 166 13.45 -26.07 10.77
C ARG A 166 14.12 -26.86 9.64
N ASP A 167 13.49 -26.98 8.47
CA ASP A 167 13.94 -27.87 7.38
C ASP A 167 14.53 -27.14 6.16
N SER A 168 14.68 -25.81 6.20
CA SER A 168 15.51 -25.15 5.18
C SER A 168 16.95 -25.17 5.64
N PRO A 169 17.91 -25.72 4.87
CA PRO A 169 19.32 -25.51 5.16
C PRO A 169 19.58 -24.02 5.04
N ILE A 170 19.59 -23.32 6.17
CA ILE A 170 20.20 -22.01 6.27
C ILE A 170 21.67 -22.29 6.00
N ASN A 171 22.06 -22.08 4.75
CA ASN A 171 23.46 -22.00 4.36
C ASN A 171 24.09 -20.97 5.29
N LYS A 172 24.80 -21.45 6.32
CA LYS A 172 25.67 -20.65 7.20
C LYS A 172 26.89 -20.21 6.38
N SER A 173 26.66 -19.58 5.23
CA SER A 173 27.67 -19.16 4.27
C SER A 173 28.17 -17.74 4.55
N GLY A 174 27.95 -17.25 5.78
CA GLY A 174 28.56 -16.03 6.29
C GLY A 174 29.41 -16.39 7.49
N ASN A 175 30.71 -16.05 7.44
CA ASN A 175 31.51 -15.91 8.64
C ASN A 175 30.87 -14.76 9.44
N ILE A 176 29.97 -15.08 10.37
CA ILE A 176 29.37 -14.10 11.27
C ILE A 176 30.46 -13.81 12.30
N GLU A 177 31.36 -12.88 11.99
CA GLU A 177 32.24 -12.34 13.02
C GLU A 177 31.35 -11.67 14.08
N PRO A 178 31.47 -12.07 15.36
CA PRO A 178 30.69 -11.44 16.41
C PRO A 178 31.15 -9.98 16.55
N VAL A 179 30.36 -9.06 16.01
CA VAL A 179 30.60 -7.62 16.17
C VAL A 179 30.31 -7.26 17.63
N GLN A 180 31.28 -6.67 18.32
CA GLN A 180 31.06 -6.19 19.67
C GLN A 180 30.15 -4.96 19.62
N ALA A 181 29.19 -4.88 20.55
CA ALA A 181 28.25 -3.75 20.61
C ALA A 181 28.97 -2.40 20.79
N ALA A 182 30.11 -2.41 21.49
CA ALA A 182 30.97 -1.24 21.63
C ALA A 182 31.50 -0.75 20.27
N ASP A 183 31.97 -1.65 19.41
CA ASP A 183 32.50 -1.29 18.09
C ASP A 183 31.43 -0.71 17.19
N ALA A 184 30.21 -1.26 17.21
CA ALA A 184 29.08 -0.72 16.47
C ALA A 184 28.70 0.70 16.93
N PHE A 185 28.72 0.95 18.25
CA PHE A 185 28.46 2.28 18.80
C PHE A 185 29.58 3.28 18.45
N LEU A 186 30.84 2.84 18.52
CA LEU A 186 31.98 3.66 18.08
C LEU A 186 31.91 3.96 16.58
N ASP A 187 31.54 2.98 15.76
CA ASP A 187 31.34 3.16 14.32
C ASP A 187 30.19 4.13 14.00
N LEU A 188 29.12 4.13 14.79
CA LEU A 188 28.05 5.13 14.67
C LEU A 188 28.58 6.55 14.89
N ILE A 189 29.36 6.76 15.96
CA ILE A 189 29.95 8.08 16.26
C ILE A 189 30.95 8.48 15.16
N ARG A 190 31.77 7.55 14.66
CA ARG A 190 32.71 7.79 13.55
C ARG A 190 31.99 8.18 12.26
N ASN A 191 30.82 7.59 11.98
CA ASN A 191 30.01 7.95 10.82
C ASN A 191 29.25 9.28 11.00
N MET A 192 28.99 9.73 12.23
CA MET A 192 28.39 11.05 12.49
C MET A 192 29.34 12.21 12.16
N PHE A 193 30.65 12.00 12.31
CA PHE A 193 31.70 12.97 11.98
C PHE A 193 32.67 12.37 10.95
N PRO A 194 32.29 12.31 9.66
CA PRO A 194 33.14 11.71 8.64
C PRO A 194 34.40 12.55 8.39
N PRO A 195 35.54 11.92 8.04
CA PRO A 195 36.78 12.64 7.75
C PRO A 195 36.73 13.46 6.46
N ASN A 196 35.83 13.11 5.54
CA ASN A 196 35.65 13.81 4.27
C ASN A 196 34.16 13.80 3.86
N LEU A 197 33.63 14.99 3.53
CA LEU A 197 32.22 15.17 3.16
C LEU A 197 31.86 14.46 1.85
N VAL A 198 32.76 14.50 0.86
CA VAL A 198 32.54 13.85 -0.44
C VAL A 198 32.61 12.33 -0.29
N GLU A 199 33.54 11.81 0.51
CA GLU A 199 33.65 10.38 0.75
C GLU A 199 32.44 9.81 1.51
N ALA A 200 31.93 10.56 2.49
CA ALA A 200 30.74 10.18 3.27
C ALA A 200 29.48 9.97 2.42
N CYS A 201 29.42 10.60 1.24
CA CYS A 201 28.30 10.47 0.31
C CYS A 201 28.19 9.07 -0.30
N PHE A 202 29.27 8.29 -0.37
CA PHE A 202 29.29 6.99 -1.04
C PHE A 202 29.99 5.86 -0.26
N LYS A 203 30.62 6.16 0.87
CA LYS A 203 31.26 5.16 1.76
C LYS A 203 30.80 5.33 3.21
N GLN A 204 30.82 4.22 3.94
CA GLN A 204 30.55 4.16 5.37
C GLN A 204 31.73 3.52 6.09
N TYR A 205 32.01 4.00 7.31
CA TYR A 205 33.05 3.43 8.17
C TYR A 205 32.55 2.17 8.87
N LYS A 206 33.35 1.10 8.84
CA LYS A 206 33.09 -0.16 9.54
C LYS A 206 34.40 -0.76 10.06
N THR A 207 34.45 -1.05 11.35
CA THR A 207 35.59 -1.74 11.98
C THR A 207 35.54 -3.23 11.66
N VAL A 208 36.68 -3.78 11.20
CA VAL A 208 36.84 -5.21 10.88
C VAL A 208 38.09 -5.73 11.58
N TYR A 209 37.97 -6.85 12.29
CA TYR A 209 39.08 -7.45 13.03
C TYR A 209 39.71 -8.58 12.21
N ILE A 210 40.93 -8.35 11.74
CA ILE A 210 41.68 -9.39 11.04
C ILE A 210 42.48 -10.18 12.08
N ARG A 211 42.11 -11.44 12.32
CA ARG A 211 42.93 -12.35 13.14
C ARG A 211 44.19 -12.72 12.34
N ARG A 212 45.31 -12.07 12.63
CA ARG A 212 46.62 -12.52 12.13
C ARG A 212 47.12 -13.67 13.01
N LEU A 213 47.13 -14.88 12.45
CA LEU A 213 47.85 -16.01 13.05
C LEU A 213 49.34 -15.73 12.84
N PHE A 214 50.06 -15.48 13.92
CA PHE A 214 51.51 -15.38 13.90
C PHE A 214 52.06 -16.81 13.80
N THR A 215 52.36 -17.28 12.60
CA THR A 215 53.21 -18.47 12.42
C THR A 215 54.65 -18.01 12.64
N PRO A 216 55.34 -18.48 13.69
CA PRO A 216 56.77 -18.22 13.80
C PRO A 216 57.47 -18.90 12.62
N GLU A 217 58.11 -18.11 11.77
CA GLU A 217 59.06 -18.58 10.76
C GLU A 217 60.16 -19.35 11.51
N THR A 218 60.26 -20.66 11.27
CA THR A 218 61.36 -21.52 11.76
C THR A 218 62.54 -21.48 10.82
#